data_AF-A0A4V1XNE4-F1
#
_entry.id   AF-A0A4V1XNE4-F1
#
_cell.length_a   1.000
_cell.length_b   1.000
_cell.length_c   1.000
_cell.angle_alpha   90.00
_cell.angle_beta   90.00
_cell.angle_gamma   90.00
#
_symmetry.space_group_name_H-M   'P 1'
#
loop_
_entity.id
_entity.type
_entity.pdbx_description
1 polymer ?
#
loop_
_entity_poly.entity_id
_entity_poly.type
_entity_poly.pdbx_seq_one_letter_code
_entity_poly.pdbx_strand_id
1 'polypeptide(L)'
;MPSQTLEYPKQPYSKVNRYDDRASYSLETIHHIINTSPVLHVSFNAPDSPFPTILPMIGQMGSFSRPSADTGDVLDLYLHGYVSSQIMNLARGSWGRDGDGDENNKEPGLPLSVAATHVDGLVLSLTPNSHSYNYRSAVVFGRAVPVTDAAEKLWAMELITNSVVRDRWRHTRVPPTPAEMQSTAVLRVAVAAGSAKIRTGMPGGDSRADVGDPALVARVWTGVVPLHPVAEEPLPAPGNGVAQVPAYLTEYVADFNDHAKKTALEAATTLMKPKLSAK
;
A
#
# COMPACT_ATOMS: atom_id res chain seq x y z
N MET A 1 17.12 21.41 -13.61
CA MET A 1 17.38 21.21 -12.17
C MET A 1 17.07 19.76 -11.87
N PRO A 2 17.97 18.94 -11.30
CA PRO A 2 17.58 17.62 -10.83
C PRO A 2 16.60 17.83 -9.68
N SER A 3 15.32 17.45 -9.85
CA SER A 3 14.35 17.47 -8.76
C SER A 3 14.82 16.46 -7.72
N GLN A 4 15.21 16.91 -6.54
CA GLN A 4 15.48 16.00 -5.44
C GLN A 4 14.17 15.27 -5.12
N THR A 5 14.17 13.95 -5.26
CA THR A 5 13.08 13.10 -4.81
C THR A 5 12.90 13.29 -3.31
N LEU A 6 11.69 13.64 -2.87
CA LEU A 6 11.39 13.76 -1.45
C LEU A 6 11.41 12.38 -0.78
N GLU A 7 11.89 12.33 0.46
CA GLU A 7 11.95 11.11 1.26
C GLU A 7 11.30 11.31 2.64
N TYR A 8 10.72 10.24 3.19
CA TYR A 8 10.33 10.20 4.59
C TYR A 8 11.55 10.11 5.52
N PRO A 9 11.45 10.65 6.75
CA PRO A 9 12.53 10.54 7.72
C PRO A 9 12.76 9.09 8.14
N LYS A 10 14.04 8.73 8.32
CA LYS A 10 14.47 7.41 8.78
C LYS A 10 14.46 7.41 10.31
N GLN A 11 13.45 6.78 10.88
CA GLN A 11 13.29 6.61 12.33
C GLN A 11 13.76 5.20 12.74
N PRO A 12 14.15 4.97 14.00
CA PRO A 12 14.54 3.63 14.46
C PRO A 12 13.50 2.54 14.15
N TYR A 13 12.21 2.88 14.21
CA TYR A 13 11.09 1.99 13.92
C TYR A 13 10.73 1.86 12.43
N SER A 14 11.19 2.79 11.56
CA SER A 14 10.96 2.74 10.12
C SER A 14 12.18 2.31 9.31
N LYS A 15 13.38 2.31 9.91
CA LYS A 15 14.64 1.95 9.25
C LYS A 15 14.70 0.46 8.92
N VAL A 16 14.92 0.15 7.65
CA VAL A 16 15.20 -1.22 7.18
C VAL A 16 16.62 -1.60 7.56
N ASN A 17 16.79 -2.69 8.31
CA ASN A 17 18.11 -3.17 8.77
C ASN A 17 18.66 -4.35 7.95
N ARG A 18 17.82 -5.33 7.61
CA ARG A 18 18.24 -6.52 6.84
C ARG A 18 17.95 -6.33 5.36
N TYR A 19 18.95 -6.52 4.50
CA TYR A 19 18.87 -6.22 3.06
C TYR A 19 18.45 -4.76 2.83
N ASP A 20 19.17 -3.84 3.45
CA ASP A 20 18.93 -2.39 3.40
C ASP A 20 19.28 -1.78 2.03
N ASP A 21 20.09 -2.48 1.23
CA ASP A 21 20.30 -2.23 -0.20
C ASP A 21 19.00 -2.22 -1.03
N ARG A 22 17.94 -2.82 -0.50
CA ARG A 22 16.59 -2.90 -1.08
C ARG A 22 15.64 -1.83 -0.56
N ALA A 23 16.08 -1.00 0.39
CA ALA A 23 15.23 -0.01 1.00
C ALA A 23 15.07 1.22 0.09
N SER A 24 13.87 1.78 0.07
CA SER A 24 13.59 3.10 -0.47
C SER A 24 12.81 3.89 0.57
N TYR A 25 13.12 5.17 0.70
CA TYR A 25 12.39 6.10 1.58
C TYR A 25 11.67 7.18 0.77
N SER A 26 11.71 7.08 -0.57
CA SER A 26 11.05 7.99 -1.51
C SER A 26 9.54 8.03 -1.27
N LEU A 27 9.00 9.25 -1.18
CA LEU A 27 7.56 9.49 -1.09
C LEU A 27 6.84 8.84 -2.28
N GLU A 28 7.32 9.12 -3.49
CA GLU A 28 6.78 8.56 -4.72
C GLU A 28 6.70 7.04 -4.70
N THR A 29 7.78 6.37 -4.31
CA THR A 29 7.81 4.90 -4.22
C THR A 29 6.78 4.38 -3.21
N ILE A 30 6.73 4.98 -2.03
CA ILE A 30 5.85 4.53 -0.93
C ILE A 30 4.38 4.80 -1.27
N HIS A 31 4.06 6.00 -1.76
CA HIS A 31 2.72 6.38 -2.16
C HIS A 31 2.23 5.53 -3.33
N HIS A 32 3.08 5.25 -4.31
CA HIS A 32 2.73 4.38 -5.41
C HIS A 32 2.38 2.96 -4.92
N ILE A 33 3.21 2.34 -4.08
CA ILE A 33 2.94 1.01 -3.53
C ILE A 33 1.61 0.99 -2.74
N ILE A 34 1.35 2.02 -1.93
CA ILE A 34 0.08 2.11 -1.18
C ILE A 34 -1.10 2.26 -2.15
N ASN A 35 -1.02 3.19 -3.10
CA ASN A 35 -2.13 3.52 -4.00
C ASN A 35 -2.45 2.43 -5.02
N THR A 36 -1.49 1.55 -5.32
CA THR A 36 -1.73 0.38 -6.19
C THR A 36 -2.16 -0.86 -5.41
N SER A 37 -2.16 -0.82 -4.08
CA SER A 37 -2.53 -1.96 -3.25
C SER A 37 -4.05 -2.00 -3.01
N PRO A 38 -4.75 -3.08 -3.41
CA PRO A 38 -6.20 -3.18 -3.20
C PRO A 38 -6.62 -3.21 -1.72
N VAL A 39 -5.72 -3.65 -0.84
CA VAL A 39 -5.98 -3.80 0.61
C VAL A 39 -4.77 -3.34 1.40
N LEU A 40 -5.00 -2.44 2.34
CA LEU A 40 -4.02 -1.99 3.32
C LEU A 40 -4.23 -2.74 4.64
N HIS A 41 -3.14 -3.10 5.30
CA HIS A 41 -3.16 -3.72 6.63
C HIS A 41 -2.88 -2.65 7.67
N VAL A 42 -3.93 -2.17 8.32
CA VAL A 42 -3.88 -1.09 9.30
C VAL A 42 -3.75 -1.67 10.70
N SER A 43 -2.62 -1.39 11.35
CA SER A 43 -2.28 -1.92 12.67
C SER A 43 -2.28 -0.83 13.74
N PHE A 44 -2.93 -1.08 14.86
CA PHE A 44 -2.96 -0.17 16.01
C PHE A 44 -3.13 -0.94 17.31
N ASN A 45 -2.83 -0.29 18.44
CA ASN A 45 -3.01 -0.87 19.76
C ASN A 45 -4.41 -0.53 20.28
N ALA A 46 -5.28 -1.53 20.39
CA ALA A 46 -6.58 -1.37 21.01
C ALA A 46 -6.43 -1.33 22.55
N PRO A 47 -7.11 -0.40 23.26
CA PRO A 47 -7.19 -0.45 24.72
C PRO A 47 -7.73 -1.81 25.13
N ASP A 48 -7.12 -2.41 26.15
CA ASP A 48 -7.52 -3.71 26.73
C ASP A 48 -7.23 -4.94 25.85
N SER A 49 -6.52 -4.78 24.74
CA SER A 49 -6.01 -5.92 23.96
C SER A 49 -4.56 -6.23 24.33
N PRO A 50 -4.20 -7.48 24.68
CA PRO A 50 -2.81 -7.89 24.82
C PRO A 50 -2.09 -8.03 23.46
N PHE A 51 -2.81 -7.88 22.35
CA PHE A 51 -2.28 -8.01 20.99
C PHE A 51 -2.52 -6.73 20.18
N PRO A 52 -1.62 -6.38 19.24
CA PRO A 52 -1.93 -5.37 18.24
C PRO A 52 -3.12 -5.84 17.38
N THR A 53 -4.03 -4.91 17.07
CA THR A 53 -5.11 -5.16 16.12
C THR A 53 -4.60 -4.91 14.71
N ILE A 54 -5.01 -5.74 13.74
CA ILE A 54 -4.73 -5.53 12.32
C ILE A 54 -6.05 -5.62 11.56
N LEU A 55 -6.39 -4.56 10.82
CA LEU A 55 -7.59 -4.49 9.99
C LEU A 55 -7.23 -4.40 8.51
N PRO A 56 -7.79 -5.25 7.64
CA PRO A 56 -7.76 -5.02 6.20
C PRO A 56 -8.72 -3.86 5.87
N MET A 57 -8.21 -2.80 5.25
CA MET A 57 -8.98 -1.60 4.90
C MET A 57 -8.63 -1.12 3.50
N ILE A 58 -9.60 -0.49 2.84
CA ILE A 58 -9.33 0.31 1.63
C ILE A 58 -8.88 1.69 2.10
N GLY A 59 -7.76 2.16 1.54
CA GLY A 59 -7.28 3.51 1.74
C GLY A 59 -6.59 4.04 0.51
N GLN A 60 -6.33 5.35 0.50
CA GLN A 60 -5.67 6.02 -0.61
C GLN A 60 -4.86 7.21 -0.11
N MET A 61 -3.63 7.38 -0.63
CA MET A 61 -2.84 8.58 -0.42
C MET A 61 -3.41 9.74 -1.24
N GLY A 62 -3.51 10.93 -0.65
CA GLY A 62 -3.93 12.13 -1.36
C GLY A 62 -3.72 13.41 -0.54
N SER A 63 -4.04 14.55 -1.12
CA SER A 63 -4.00 15.83 -0.42
C SER A 63 -5.25 16.67 -0.72
N PHE A 64 -6.10 16.84 0.30
CA PHE A 64 -7.25 17.73 0.19
C PHE A 64 -6.82 19.20 0.08
N SER A 65 -5.80 19.60 0.84
CA SER A 65 -5.28 20.97 0.87
C SER A 65 -4.49 21.36 -0.38
N ARG A 66 -3.98 20.38 -1.14
CA ARG A 66 -3.29 20.58 -2.42
C ARG A 66 -3.79 19.59 -3.47
N PRO A 67 -4.91 19.88 -4.15
CA PRO A 67 -5.47 18.98 -5.16
C PRO A 67 -4.54 18.70 -6.36
N SER A 68 -3.54 19.56 -6.60
CA SER A 68 -2.54 19.37 -7.65
C SER A 68 -1.34 18.51 -7.22
N ALA A 69 -1.31 18.03 -5.97
CA ALA A 69 -0.21 17.23 -5.46
C ALA A 69 -0.16 15.86 -6.15
N ASP A 70 1.05 15.41 -6.46
CA ASP A 70 1.28 14.09 -7.03
C ASP A 70 1.89 13.12 -6.01
N THR A 71 2.23 11.90 -6.44
CA THR A 71 2.81 10.88 -5.57
C THR A 71 4.16 11.25 -5.00
N GLY A 72 4.90 12.16 -5.61
CA GLY A 72 6.18 12.67 -5.11
C GLY A 72 6.05 13.72 -4.01
N ASP A 73 4.86 14.29 -3.81
CA ASP A 73 4.58 15.29 -2.78
C ASP A 73 4.27 14.67 -1.42
N VAL A 74 4.22 15.51 -0.38
CA VAL A 74 3.71 15.12 0.94
C VAL A 74 2.19 14.90 0.84
N LEU A 75 1.76 13.67 1.08
CA LEU A 75 0.34 13.26 1.08
C LEU A 75 -0.07 12.73 2.46
N ASP A 76 -1.36 12.79 2.75
CA ASP A 76 -1.97 12.07 3.86
C ASP A 76 -2.58 10.75 3.34
N LEU A 77 -2.69 9.75 4.21
CA LEU A 77 -3.45 8.53 3.91
C LEU A 77 -4.88 8.67 4.40
N TYR A 78 -5.86 8.48 3.51
CA TYR A 78 -7.28 8.48 3.87
C TYR A 78 -7.80 7.05 3.98
N LEU A 79 -8.46 6.74 5.09
CA LEU A 79 -9.11 5.47 5.38
C LEU A 79 -10.59 5.71 5.59
N HIS A 80 -11.46 4.80 5.13
CA HIS A 80 -12.89 4.88 5.41
C HIS A 80 -13.41 3.65 6.15
N GLY A 81 -14.56 3.80 6.81
CA GLY A 81 -15.23 2.70 7.46
C GLY A 81 -16.52 3.13 8.12
N TYR A 82 -17.19 2.18 8.77
CA TYR A 82 -18.42 2.46 9.51
C TYR A 82 -18.12 3.32 10.74
N VAL A 83 -18.96 4.33 10.98
CA VAL A 83 -18.75 5.37 12.00
C VAL A 83 -18.55 4.80 13.42
N SER A 84 -19.17 3.66 13.75
CA SER A 84 -19.07 3.04 15.08
C SER A 84 -17.99 1.95 15.18
N SER A 85 -17.16 1.76 14.15
CA SER A 85 -16.05 0.80 14.21
C SER A 85 -15.03 1.20 15.29
N GLN A 86 -14.33 0.21 15.84
CA GLN A 86 -13.38 0.41 16.94
C GLN A 86 -12.31 1.44 16.60
N ILE A 87 -11.68 1.34 15.43
CA ILE A 87 -10.65 2.29 14.97
C ILE A 87 -11.18 3.73 14.89
N MET A 88 -12.43 3.92 14.46
CA MET A 88 -13.07 5.24 14.37
C MET A 88 -13.39 5.83 15.75
N ASN A 89 -13.85 4.99 16.68
CA ASN A 89 -14.07 5.39 18.07
C ASN A 89 -12.76 5.80 18.76
N LEU A 90 -11.70 5.01 18.58
CA LEU A 90 -10.38 5.28 19.16
C LEU A 90 -9.77 6.56 18.58
N ALA A 91 -9.79 6.74 17.26
CA ALA A 91 -9.30 7.96 16.64
C ALA A 91 -10.04 9.22 17.12
N ARG A 92 -11.36 9.14 17.36
CA ARG A 92 -12.11 10.23 18.01
C ARG A 92 -11.68 10.46 19.45
N GLY A 93 -11.49 9.41 20.25
CA GLY A 93 -11.05 9.54 21.65
C GLY A 93 -9.63 10.09 21.80
N SER A 94 -8.74 9.80 20.86
CA SER A 94 -7.38 10.34 20.79
C SER A 94 -7.30 11.75 20.19
N TRP A 95 -8.43 12.28 19.70
CA TRP A 95 -8.57 13.61 19.12
C TRP A 95 -9.42 14.48 20.06
N GLY A 96 -8.78 15.26 20.93
CA GLY A 96 -9.48 16.27 21.76
C GLY A 96 -9.65 15.97 23.24
N ARG A 97 -8.82 15.12 23.87
CA ARG A 97 -8.61 15.26 25.32
C ARG A 97 -7.52 16.30 25.60
N ASP A 98 -7.96 17.54 25.75
CA ASP A 98 -7.24 18.47 26.61
C ASP A 98 -7.23 17.87 28.03
N GLY A 99 -6.06 17.44 28.50
CA GLY A 99 -5.80 17.39 29.95
C GLY A 99 -5.98 16.06 30.70
N ASP A 100 -6.00 14.91 30.05
CA ASP A 100 -5.72 13.63 30.73
C ASP A 100 -5.02 12.69 29.75
N GLY A 101 -3.80 13.08 29.39
CA GLY A 101 -2.96 12.36 28.45
C GLY A 101 -2.42 11.09 29.09
N ASP A 102 -2.36 10.02 28.29
CA ASP A 102 -1.30 9.04 28.47
C ASP A 102 0.02 9.81 28.51
N GLU A 103 0.72 9.76 29.65
CA GLU A 103 1.97 10.47 29.89
C GLU A 103 3.04 10.15 28.82
N ASN A 104 2.84 9.09 28.04
CA ASN A 104 3.70 8.64 26.96
C ASN A 104 3.32 9.17 25.57
N ASN A 105 2.17 9.83 25.37
CA ASN A 105 1.65 10.12 24.03
C ASN A 105 1.21 11.58 23.82
N LYS A 106 2.21 12.46 23.62
CA LYS A 106 2.07 13.94 23.58
C LYS A 106 1.45 14.52 22.30
N GLU A 107 1.16 13.71 21.28
CA GLU A 107 0.66 14.18 19.98
C GLU A 107 -0.77 13.69 19.71
N PRO A 108 -1.68 14.56 19.19
CA PRO A 108 -3.06 14.21 18.94
C PRO A 108 -3.20 13.13 17.85
N GLY A 109 -4.26 12.32 17.94
CA GLY A 109 -4.59 11.26 16.98
C GLY A 109 -4.11 9.87 17.39
N LEU A 110 -4.78 8.85 16.85
CA LEU A 110 -4.51 7.43 17.12
C LEU A 110 -3.21 7.01 16.42
N PRO A 111 -2.14 6.64 17.15
CA PRO A 111 -0.93 6.12 16.53
C PRO A 111 -1.22 4.78 15.86
N LEU A 112 -0.79 4.64 14.61
CA LEU A 112 -0.96 3.43 13.83
C LEU A 112 0.19 3.20 12.85
N SER A 113 0.26 1.98 12.32
CA SER A 113 1.07 1.66 11.15
C SER A 113 0.20 1.06 10.05
N VAL A 114 0.60 1.27 8.80
CA VAL A 114 -0.10 0.72 7.63
C VAL A 114 0.89 0.02 6.73
N ALA A 115 0.58 -1.23 6.36
CA ALA A 115 1.38 -2.02 5.43
C ALA A 115 0.64 -2.30 4.12
N ALA A 116 1.36 -2.18 3.00
CA ALA A 116 0.94 -2.54 1.66
C ALA A 116 2.00 -3.45 1.03
N THR A 117 1.59 -4.54 0.37
CA THR A 117 2.52 -5.51 -0.24
C THR A 117 1.99 -6.01 -1.58
N HIS A 118 2.90 -6.09 -2.56
CA HIS A 118 2.74 -6.81 -3.81
C HIS A 118 3.76 -7.93 -3.91
N VAL A 119 3.33 -9.11 -4.34
CA VAL A 119 4.21 -10.22 -4.72
C VAL A 119 4.26 -10.27 -6.25
N ASP A 120 5.43 -10.00 -6.80
CA ASP A 120 5.65 -9.84 -8.24
C ASP A 120 6.30 -11.10 -8.87
N GLY A 121 6.76 -12.07 -8.06
CA GLY A 121 7.24 -13.35 -8.58
C GLY A 121 7.87 -14.28 -7.54
N LEU A 122 7.90 -15.58 -7.84
CA LEU A 122 8.60 -16.62 -7.06
C LEU A 122 10.03 -16.73 -7.57
N VAL A 123 11.02 -16.67 -6.68
CA VAL A 123 12.44 -16.83 -7.04
C VAL A 123 12.94 -18.18 -6.56
N LEU A 124 13.20 -19.06 -7.52
CA LEU A 124 13.59 -20.45 -7.29
C LEU A 124 15.10 -20.61 -7.50
N SER A 125 15.80 -21.01 -6.45
CA SER A 125 17.26 -21.11 -6.36
C SER A 125 17.71 -22.57 -6.24
N LEU A 126 19.01 -22.86 -6.29
CA LEU A 126 19.54 -24.23 -6.22
C LEU A 126 19.31 -24.88 -4.85
N THR A 127 19.18 -24.07 -3.80
CA THR A 127 19.09 -24.54 -2.41
C THR A 127 17.83 -24.03 -1.70
N PRO A 128 17.24 -24.82 -0.76
CA PRO A 128 16.01 -24.45 -0.06
C PRO A 128 16.06 -23.08 0.63
N ASN A 129 17.22 -22.71 1.18
CA ASN A 129 17.39 -21.47 1.96
C ASN A 129 17.63 -20.23 1.09
N SER A 130 17.86 -20.42 -0.22
CA SER A 130 18.11 -19.34 -1.18
C SER A 130 16.87 -18.94 -1.97
N HIS A 131 15.74 -19.63 -1.81
CA HIS A 131 14.46 -19.22 -2.39
C HIS A 131 14.03 -17.84 -1.87
N SER A 132 13.29 -17.10 -2.70
CA SER A 132 12.79 -15.78 -2.32
C SER A 132 11.55 -15.37 -3.14
N TYR A 133 11.15 -14.12 -2.99
CA TYR A 133 10.10 -13.48 -3.80
C TYR A 133 10.64 -12.22 -4.44
N ASN A 134 10.20 -11.89 -5.66
CA ASN A 134 10.17 -10.51 -6.09
C ASN A 134 8.95 -9.86 -5.46
N TYR A 135 9.13 -8.68 -4.86
CA TYR A 135 8.07 -8.00 -4.12
C TYR A 135 8.34 -6.50 -4.04
N ARG A 136 7.26 -5.76 -3.78
CA ARG A 136 7.28 -4.36 -3.36
C ARG A 136 6.42 -4.23 -2.13
N SER A 137 6.98 -3.73 -1.05
CA SER A 137 6.23 -3.48 0.18
C SER A 137 6.50 -2.08 0.70
N ALA A 138 5.50 -1.44 1.30
CA ALA A 138 5.63 -0.19 2.02
C ALA A 138 5.01 -0.32 3.41
N VAL A 139 5.66 0.28 4.41
CA VAL A 139 5.13 0.45 5.75
C VAL A 139 5.22 1.93 6.11
N VAL A 140 4.09 2.53 6.45
CA VAL A 140 4.01 3.91 6.95
C VAL A 140 3.56 3.93 8.41
N PHE A 141 4.06 4.90 9.16
CA PHE A 141 3.75 5.15 10.56
C PHE A 141 3.19 6.54 10.67
N GLY A 142 2.08 6.70 11.38
CA GLY A 142 1.41 7.99 11.44
C GLY A 142 0.35 8.05 12.52
N ARG A 143 -0.41 9.14 12.49
CA ARG A 143 -1.49 9.39 13.46
C ARG A 143 -2.79 9.63 12.72
N ALA A 144 -3.78 8.81 13.01
CA ALA A 144 -5.12 8.93 12.44
C ALA A 144 -5.97 9.94 13.22
N VAL A 145 -6.60 10.84 12.49
CA VAL A 145 -7.56 11.82 13.02
C VAL A 145 -8.86 11.76 12.22
N PRO A 146 -10.03 11.94 12.85
CA PRO A 146 -11.29 12.00 12.12
C PRO A 146 -11.33 13.21 11.18
N VAL A 147 -11.80 12.99 9.95
CA VAL A 147 -12.16 14.09 9.04
C VAL A 147 -13.53 14.63 9.44
N THR A 148 -13.57 15.89 9.90
CA THR A 148 -14.78 16.57 10.37
C THR A 148 -15.31 17.61 9.38
N ASP A 149 -14.45 18.15 8.52
CA ASP A 149 -14.88 19.05 7.45
C ASP A 149 -15.69 18.29 6.39
N ALA A 150 -16.83 18.86 6.00
CA ALA A 150 -17.75 18.21 5.09
C ALA A 150 -17.20 18.12 3.66
N ALA A 151 -16.44 19.12 3.21
CA ALA A 151 -15.85 19.14 1.87
C ALA A 151 -14.67 18.14 1.78
N GLU A 152 -13.81 18.10 2.79
CA GLU A 152 -12.73 17.11 2.91
C GLU A 152 -13.29 15.68 2.95
N LYS A 153 -14.37 15.45 3.72
CA LYS A 153 -15.00 14.14 3.80
C LYS A 153 -15.56 13.68 2.46
N LEU A 154 -16.26 14.56 1.75
CA LEU A 154 -16.83 14.24 0.43
C LEU A 154 -15.72 13.97 -0.60
N TRP A 155 -14.67 14.81 -0.61
CA TRP A 155 -13.49 14.61 -1.45
C TRP A 155 -12.78 13.28 -1.16
N ALA A 156 -12.62 12.93 0.12
CA ALA A 156 -11.96 11.67 0.50
C ALA A 156 -12.80 10.45 0.12
N MET A 157 -14.13 10.53 0.21
CA MET A 157 -15.02 9.47 -0.28
C MET A 157 -14.91 9.30 -1.80
N GLU A 158 -14.84 10.39 -2.56
CA GLU A 158 -14.59 10.33 -4.01
C GLU A 158 -13.21 9.72 -4.32
N LEU A 159 -12.16 10.18 -3.64
CA LEU A 159 -10.79 9.66 -3.79
C LEU A 159 -10.72 8.15 -3.56
N ILE A 160 -11.32 7.67 -2.46
CA ILE A 160 -11.33 6.25 -2.10
C ILE A 160 -12.21 5.43 -3.05
N THR A 161 -13.35 5.96 -3.49
CA THR A 161 -14.20 5.26 -4.46
C THR A 161 -13.47 5.09 -5.79
N ASN A 162 -12.76 6.12 -6.23
CA ASN A 162 -11.97 6.10 -7.46
C ASN A 162 -10.68 5.28 -7.35
N SER A 163 -10.22 4.92 -6.13
CA SER A 163 -9.10 3.99 -5.95
C SER A 163 -9.51 2.53 -6.17
N VAL A 164 -10.78 2.18 -5.90
CA VAL A 164 -11.31 0.82 -6.13
C VAL A 164 -11.40 0.54 -7.63
N VAL A 165 -12.06 1.42 -8.38
CA VAL A 165 -12.09 1.41 -9.84
C VAL A 165 -11.93 2.85 -10.28
N ARG A 166 -10.98 3.08 -11.20
CA ARG A 166 -10.73 4.41 -11.75
C ARG A 166 -12.05 5.01 -12.22
N ASP A 167 -12.34 6.20 -11.73
CA ASP A 167 -13.50 6.97 -12.15
C ASP A 167 -14.88 6.36 -11.81
N ARG A 168 -14.91 5.50 -10.79
CA ARG A 168 -16.15 4.87 -10.35
C ARG A 168 -17.13 5.87 -9.76
N TRP A 169 -16.68 6.90 -9.05
CA TRP A 169 -17.54 7.85 -8.32
C TRP A 169 -18.62 8.46 -9.21
N ARG A 170 -18.24 9.09 -10.33
CA ARG A 170 -19.19 9.73 -11.26
C ARG A 170 -20.09 8.74 -11.99
N HIS A 171 -19.70 7.47 -12.02
CA HIS A 171 -20.48 6.36 -12.58
C HIS A 171 -21.35 5.64 -11.54
N THR A 172 -21.65 6.31 -10.43
CA THR A 172 -22.64 5.90 -9.41
C THR A 172 -23.65 7.02 -9.16
N ARG A 173 -24.66 6.77 -8.29
CA ARG A 173 -25.60 7.81 -7.87
C ARG A 173 -24.88 8.79 -6.93
N VAL A 174 -24.75 10.02 -7.38
CA VAL A 174 -24.15 11.14 -6.63
C VAL A 174 -25.13 12.31 -6.50
N PRO A 175 -25.07 13.13 -5.44
CA PRO A 175 -24.21 12.97 -4.25
C PRO A 175 -24.70 11.88 -3.28
N PRO A 176 -23.87 11.43 -2.31
CA PRO A 176 -24.34 10.59 -1.23
C PRO A 176 -25.50 11.26 -0.46
N THR A 177 -26.42 10.44 0.02
CA THR A 177 -27.54 10.87 0.86
C THR A 177 -27.05 11.26 2.26
N PRO A 178 -27.82 12.05 3.02
CA PRO A 178 -27.49 12.38 4.40
C PRO A 178 -27.27 11.15 5.29
N ALA A 179 -28.05 10.08 5.09
CA ALA A 179 -27.92 8.84 5.86
C ALA A 179 -26.59 8.13 5.59
N GLU A 180 -26.20 8.02 4.31
CA GLU A 180 -24.90 7.47 3.92
C GLU A 180 -23.77 8.29 4.55
N MET A 181 -23.83 9.63 4.43
CA MET A 181 -22.84 10.53 5.03
C MET A 181 -22.74 10.43 6.55
N GLN A 182 -23.83 10.12 7.26
CA GLN A 182 -23.82 9.92 8.72
C GLN A 182 -23.19 8.58 9.12
N SER A 183 -23.45 7.53 8.34
CA SER A 183 -22.97 6.17 8.62
C SER A 183 -21.49 5.95 8.29
N THR A 184 -20.94 6.73 7.35
CA THR A 184 -19.54 6.65 6.94
C THR A 184 -18.66 7.59 7.76
N ALA A 185 -17.52 7.10 8.25
CA ALA A 185 -16.45 7.91 8.81
C ALA A 185 -15.19 7.79 7.95
N VAL A 186 -14.41 8.87 7.93
CA VAL A 186 -13.11 8.95 7.24
C VAL A 186 -12.06 9.35 8.26
N LEU A 187 -10.91 8.66 8.23
CA LEU A 187 -9.72 9.04 8.97
C LEU A 187 -8.70 9.60 7.98
N ARG A 188 -8.07 10.70 8.37
CA ARG A 188 -6.85 11.20 7.74
C ARG A 188 -5.67 10.80 8.60
N VAL A 189 -4.68 10.16 7.99
CA VAL A 189 -3.45 9.74 8.67
C VAL A 189 -2.32 10.63 8.18
N ALA A 190 -1.83 11.47 9.08
CA ALA A 190 -0.60 12.22 8.85
C ALA A 190 0.59 11.25 8.99
N VAL A 191 1.32 11.02 7.90
CA VAL A 191 2.46 10.10 7.88
C VAL A 191 3.68 10.78 8.51
N ALA A 192 4.19 10.21 9.59
CA ALA A 192 5.36 10.69 10.31
C ALA A 192 6.66 10.08 9.79
N ALA A 193 6.63 8.80 9.37
CA ALA A 193 7.76 8.11 8.77
C ALA A 193 7.26 6.95 7.90
N GLY A 194 8.07 6.51 6.95
CA GLY A 194 7.75 5.36 6.12
C GLY A 194 8.99 4.74 5.50
N SER A 195 8.88 3.47 5.11
CA SER A 195 9.89 2.79 4.33
C SER A 195 9.26 1.83 3.34
N ALA A 196 9.90 1.73 2.17
CA ALA A 196 9.64 0.69 1.20
C ALA A 196 10.79 -0.29 1.14
N LYS A 197 10.49 -1.52 0.75
CA LYS A 197 11.47 -2.56 0.49
C LYS A 197 11.10 -3.30 -0.78
N ILE A 198 12.05 -3.36 -1.71
CA ILE A 198 11.79 -3.84 -3.07
C ILE A 198 12.83 -4.89 -3.44
N ARG A 199 12.37 -6.05 -3.88
CA ARG A 199 13.24 -7.07 -4.46
C ARG A 199 12.79 -7.36 -5.89
N THR A 200 13.74 -7.28 -6.81
CA THR A 200 13.59 -7.68 -8.21
C THR A 200 14.73 -8.62 -8.61
N GLY A 201 14.58 -9.26 -9.76
CA GLY A 201 15.61 -10.03 -10.46
C GLY A 201 15.65 -11.51 -10.14
N MET A 202 16.64 -12.15 -10.77
CA MET A 202 16.89 -13.59 -10.76
C MET A 202 17.40 -14.10 -9.39
N PRO A 203 17.45 -15.42 -9.19
CA PRO A 203 18.20 -16.04 -8.10
C PRO A 203 19.65 -15.52 -8.07
N GLY A 204 20.16 -15.24 -6.87
CA GLY A 204 21.53 -14.76 -6.67
C GLY A 204 22.08 -15.03 -5.27
N GLY A 205 21.42 -15.92 -4.52
CA GLY A 205 21.78 -16.28 -3.16
C GLY A 205 22.57 -17.58 -3.03
N ASP A 206 22.69 -18.36 -4.10
CA ASP A 206 23.36 -19.66 -4.08
C ASP A 206 24.88 -19.50 -3.91
N SER A 207 25.49 -20.49 -3.25
CA SER A 207 26.93 -20.45 -2.99
C SER A 207 27.73 -20.70 -4.26
N ARG A 208 28.98 -20.23 -4.30
CA ARG A 208 29.87 -20.49 -5.43
C ARG A 208 30.15 -22.00 -5.63
N ALA A 209 30.09 -22.79 -4.56
CA ALA A 209 30.26 -24.24 -4.62
C ALA A 209 29.06 -24.89 -5.32
N ASP A 210 27.84 -24.49 -4.95
CA ASP A 210 26.61 -25.04 -5.55
C ASP A 210 26.50 -24.66 -7.03
N VAL A 211 26.77 -23.39 -7.37
CA VAL A 211 26.79 -22.92 -8.76
C VAL A 211 27.91 -23.60 -9.57
N GLY A 212 28.99 -24.02 -8.90
CA GLY A 212 30.11 -24.72 -9.51
C GLY A 212 29.92 -26.24 -9.67
N ASP A 213 28.86 -26.83 -9.12
CA ASP A 213 28.55 -28.27 -9.23
C ASP A 213 27.69 -28.52 -10.49
N PRO A 214 28.26 -29.11 -11.57
CA PRO A 214 27.52 -29.34 -12.80
C PRO A 214 26.37 -30.33 -12.66
N ALA A 215 26.48 -31.30 -11.74
CA ALA A 215 25.44 -32.28 -11.50
C ALA A 215 24.24 -31.67 -10.77
N LEU A 216 24.50 -30.73 -9.83
CA LEU A 216 23.46 -29.96 -9.17
C LEU A 216 22.76 -29.01 -10.15
N VAL A 217 23.52 -28.19 -10.88
CA VAL A 217 22.97 -27.21 -11.82
C VAL A 217 22.19 -27.89 -12.97
N ALA A 218 22.59 -29.09 -13.39
CA ALA A 218 21.86 -29.85 -14.41
C ALA A 218 20.55 -30.49 -13.90
N ARG A 219 20.43 -30.77 -12.59
CA ARG A 219 19.24 -31.45 -12.02
C ARG A 219 18.24 -30.52 -11.35
N VAL A 220 18.63 -29.30 -10.98
CA VAL A 220 17.77 -28.34 -10.26
C VAL A 220 17.52 -27.13 -11.16
N TRP A 221 16.25 -26.92 -11.51
CA TRP A 221 15.83 -25.72 -12.23
C TRP A 221 15.91 -24.48 -11.33
N THR A 222 16.45 -23.38 -11.87
CA THR A 222 16.46 -22.08 -11.21
C THR A 222 15.86 -21.01 -12.12
N GLY A 223 15.25 -20.00 -11.52
CA GLY A 223 14.64 -18.92 -12.27
C GLY A 223 13.60 -18.16 -11.46
N VAL A 224 12.79 -17.40 -12.17
CA VAL A 224 11.67 -16.65 -11.59
C VAL A 224 10.37 -17.08 -12.25
N VAL A 225 9.33 -17.30 -11.44
CA VAL A 225 7.94 -17.41 -11.91
C VAL A 225 7.26 -16.07 -11.63
N PRO A 226 7.06 -15.18 -12.62
CA PRO A 226 6.39 -13.90 -12.41
C PRO A 226 4.95 -14.11 -11.91
N LEU A 227 4.52 -13.29 -10.95
CA LEU A 227 3.18 -13.32 -10.39
C LEU A 227 2.54 -11.95 -10.50
N HIS A 228 1.28 -11.89 -10.94
CA HIS A 228 0.49 -10.66 -10.96
C HIS A 228 -0.99 -10.99 -10.76
N PRO A 229 -1.77 -10.07 -10.17
CA PRO A 229 -3.22 -10.19 -10.16
C PRO A 229 -3.79 -10.02 -11.57
N VAL A 230 -4.92 -10.68 -11.84
CA VAL A 230 -5.69 -10.52 -13.07
C VAL A 230 -7.12 -10.16 -12.68
N ALA A 231 -7.63 -9.06 -13.25
CA ALA A 231 -9.04 -8.72 -13.23
C ALA A 231 -9.74 -9.45 -14.38
N GLU A 232 -10.78 -10.20 -14.05
CA GLU A 232 -11.57 -10.98 -15.01
C GLU A 232 -12.71 -10.15 -15.64
N GLU A 233 -13.42 -10.74 -16.61
CA GLU A 233 -14.58 -10.13 -17.24
C GLU A 233 -15.66 -9.74 -16.22
N PRO A 234 -16.18 -8.50 -16.23
CA PRO A 234 -17.21 -8.07 -15.29
C PRO A 234 -18.51 -8.87 -15.42
N LEU A 235 -18.95 -9.45 -14.31
CA LEU A 235 -20.22 -10.18 -14.25
C LEU A 235 -21.36 -9.25 -13.81
N PRO A 236 -22.49 -9.19 -14.55
CA PRO A 236 -23.62 -8.36 -14.17
C PRO A 236 -24.33 -8.91 -12.93
N ALA A 237 -24.74 -8.02 -12.03
CA ALA A 237 -25.57 -8.39 -10.89
C ALA A 237 -27.00 -8.80 -11.33
N PRO A 238 -27.72 -9.66 -10.58
CA PRO A 238 -29.06 -10.15 -10.95
C PRO A 238 -30.13 -9.06 -11.22
N GLY A 239 -29.94 -7.82 -10.77
CA GLY A 239 -30.85 -6.69 -11.00
C GLY A 239 -30.28 -5.61 -11.94
N ASN A 240 -29.15 -5.87 -12.61
CA ASN A 240 -28.54 -4.89 -13.50
C ASN A 240 -29.40 -4.69 -14.75
N GLY A 241 -29.86 -3.45 -14.98
CA GLY A 241 -30.60 -3.05 -16.18
C GLY A 241 -29.73 -2.52 -17.33
N VAL A 242 -28.40 -2.44 -17.14
CA VAL A 242 -27.48 -1.93 -18.18
C VAL A 242 -27.06 -3.07 -19.09
N ALA A 243 -27.40 -2.99 -20.37
CA ALA A 243 -27.22 -4.08 -21.34
C ALA A 243 -25.75 -4.42 -21.64
N GLN A 244 -24.85 -3.43 -21.58
CA GLN A 244 -23.44 -3.59 -21.89
C GLN A 244 -22.58 -3.12 -20.72
N VAL A 245 -21.43 -3.76 -20.53
CA VAL A 245 -20.41 -3.30 -19.59
C VAL A 245 -19.92 -1.91 -20.06
N PRO A 246 -19.95 -0.87 -19.20
CA PRO A 246 -19.50 0.46 -19.58
C PRO A 246 -18.02 0.49 -19.99
N ALA A 247 -17.69 1.32 -20.99
CA ALA A 247 -16.33 1.42 -21.54
C ALA A 247 -15.26 1.72 -20.48
N TYR A 248 -15.53 2.63 -19.54
CA TYR A 248 -14.57 2.97 -18.47
C TYR A 248 -14.17 1.76 -17.62
N LEU A 249 -15.07 0.78 -17.44
CA LEU A 249 -14.82 -0.41 -16.67
C LEU A 249 -14.02 -1.44 -17.49
N THR A 250 -14.35 -1.63 -18.77
CA THR A 250 -13.56 -2.51 -19.65
C THR A 250 -12.15 -1.96 -19.87
N GLU A 251 -12.00 -0.64 -20.03
CA GLU A 251 -10.71 0.04 -20.12
C GLU A 251 -9.91 -0.12 -18.82
N TYR A 252 -10.55 0.05 -17.67
CA TYR A 252 -9.91 -0.17 -16.37
C TYR A 252 -9.38 -1.61 -16.24
N VAL A 253 -10.17 -2.63 -16.60
CA VAL A 253 -9.75 -4.04 -16.55
C VAL A 253 -8.55 -4.29 -17.48
N ALA A 254 -8.60 -3.77 -18.71
CA ALA A 254 -7.51 -3.90 -19.67
C ALA A 254 -6.22 -3.23 -19.16
N ASP A 255 -6.32 -1.98 -18.70
CA ASP A 255 -5.20 -1.22 -18.16
C ASP A 255 -4.60 -1.92 -16.93
N PHE A 256 -5.44 -2.35 -15.98
CA PHE A 256 -5.01 -3.04 -14.77
C PHE A 256 -4.18 -4.28 -15.11
N ASN A 257 -4.70 -5.13 -16.01
CA ASN A 257 -4.04 -6.36 -16.42
C ASN A 257 -2.71 -6.10 -17.13
N ASP A 258 -2.67 -5.12 -18.05
CA ASP A 258 -1.44 -4.77 -18.76
C ASP A 258 -0.36 -4.26 -17.80
N HIS A 259 -0.70 -3.33 -16.91
CA HIS A 259 0.23 -2.77 -15.94
C HIS A 259 0.74 -3.83 -14.95
N ALA A 260 -0.15 -4.67 -14.42
CA ALA A 260 0.19 -5.72 -13.47
C ALA A 260 1.15 -6.75 -14.10
N LYS A 261 0.84 -7.19 -15.32
CA LYS A 261 1.69 -8.12 -16.08
C LYS A 261 3.05 -7.51 -16.39
N LYS A 262 3.08 -6.29 -16.93
CA LYS A 262 4.31 -5.58 -17.28
C LYS A 262 5.22 -5.43 -16.06
N THR A 263 4.67 -5.00 -14.93
CA THR A 263 5.42 -4.81 -13.69
C THR A 263 6.03 -6.11 -13.18
N ALA A 264 5.27 -7.22 -13.18
CA ALA A 264 5.79 -8.53 -12.76
C ALA A 264 6.90 -9.06 -13.69
N LEU A 265 6.75 -8.87 -15.00
CA LEU A 265 7.77 -9.26 -15.98
C LEU A 265 9.03 -8.42 -15.84
N GLU A 266 8.91 -7.10 -15.72
CA GLU A 266 10.02 -6.19 -15.48
C GLU A 266 10.75 -6.52 -14.17
N ALA A 267 10.00 -6.82 -13.10
CA ALA A 267 10.57 -7.25 -11.83
C ALA A 267 11.36 -8.55 -11.97
N ALA A 268 10.93 -9.50 -12.82
CA ALA A 268 11.65 -10.75 -13.06
C ALA A 268 12.93 -10.57 -13.90
N THR A 269 12.90 -9.69 -14.92
CA THR A 269 14.01 -9.51 -15.87
C THR A 269 15.02 -8.46 -15.46
N THR A 270 14.72 -7.62 -14.47
CA THR A 270 15.65 -6.60 -13.96
C THR A 270 16.88 -7.29 -13.35
N LEU A 271 18.07 -6.98 -13.87
CA LEU A 271 19.32 -7.47 -13.30
C LEU A 271 19.48 -6.91 -11.88
N MET A 272 19.77 -7.78 -10.90
CA MET A 272 20.08 -7.34 -9.55
C MET A 272 21.32 -6.42 -9.58
N LYS A 273 21.27 -5.30 -8.85
CA LYS A 273 22.49 -4.51 -8.60
C LYS A 273 23.52 -5.42 -7.91
N PRO A 274 24.78 -5.48 -8.36
CA PRO A 274 25.80 -6.25 -7.67
C PRO A 274 25.88 -5.79 -6.22
N LYS A 275 25.97 -6.74 -5.27
CA LYS A 275 26.40 -6.39 -3.92
C LYS A 275 27.80 -5.81 -4.04
N LEU A 276 27.97 -4.53 -3.72
CA LEU A 276 29.29 -3.99 -3.44
C LEU A 276 29.89 -4.87 -2.35
N SER A 277 30.96 -5.59 -2.68
CA SER A 277 31.66 -6.41 -1.69
C SER A 277 32.10 -5.50 -0.57
N ALA A 278 31.61 -5.73 0.66
CA ALA A 278 32.22 -5.14 1.83
C ALA A 278 33.69 -5.56 1.85
N LYS A 279 34.58 -4.58 1.80
CA LYS A 279 36.01 -4.76 2.06
C LYS A 279 36.23 -5.06 3.53
#